data_AF-A0A7W1QJU5-F1
#
_entry.id   AF-A0A7W1QJU5-F1
#
_cell.length_a   1.000
_cell.length_b   1.000
_cell.length_c   1.000
_cell.angle_alpha   90.00
_cell.angle_beta   90.00
_cell.angle_gamma   90.00
#
_symmetry.space_group_name_H-M   'P 1'
#
loop_
_entity.id
_entity.type
_entity.pdbx_description
1 polymer ?
#
loop_
_entity_poly.entity_id
_entity_poly.type
_entity_poly.pdbx_seq_one_letter_code
_entity_poly.pdbx_strand_id
1 'polypeptide(L)'
;MKPEKPSRNEDEYFAREEAELLRRQREGATAASLEAERKSHYMKCPKDGYNLVSSESHGVTIETCPHCGGMWLDAGELEAVTKDDHPNVITRVLTDALSSFRGSRRGADKTSRGPGGER
;
A
#
# COMPACT_ATOMS: atom_id res chain seq x y z
N MET A 1 13.67 -57.24 19.00
CA MET A 1 13.24 -56.72 17.70
C MET A 1 14.30 -55.75 17.21
N LYS A 2 14.98 -56.00 16.09
CA LYS A 2 15.84 -54.98 15.47
C LYS A 2 14.95 -54.13 14.56
N PRO A 3 15.04 -52.80 14.58
CA PRO A 3 14.29 -51.98 13.63
C PRO A 3 14.80 -52.31 12.22
N GLU A 4 13.90 -52.77 11.36
CA GLU A 4 14.22 -53.00 9.95
C GLU A 4 14.62 -51.67 9.32
N LYS A 5 15.77 -51.67 8.61
CA LYS A 5 16.23 -50.49 7.88
C LYS A 5 15.44 -50.39 6.58
N PRO A 6 14.97 -49.20 6.19
CA PRO A 6 14.23 -49.02 4.95
C PRO A 6 15.02 -49.54 3.75
N SER A 7 14.31 -50.05 2.75
CA SER A 7 14.89 -50.42 1.46
C SER A 7 15.27 -49.16 0.67
N ARG A 8 16.27 -49.24 -0.20
CA ARG A 8 16.75 -48.12 -1.04
C ARG A 8 15.63 -47.38 -1.81
N ASN A 9 14.54 -48.06 -2.13
CA ASN A 9 13.38 -47.45 -2.80
C ASN A 9 12.59 -46.50 -1.87
N GLU A 10 12.53 -46.81 -0.57
CA GLU A 10 11.88 -45.95 0.43
C GLU A 10 12.71 -44.69 0.66
N ASP A 11 14.04 -44.80 0.73
CA ASP A 11 14.93 -43.63 0.86
C ASP A 11 14.84 -42.69 -0.35
N GLU A 12 14.86 -43.24 -1.57
CA GLU A 12 14.67 -42.45 -2.80
C GLU A 12 13.27 -41.81 -2.87
N TYR A 13 12.24 -42.48 -2.35
CA TYR A 13 10.89 -41.93 -2.24
C TYR A 13 10.83 -40.76 -1.25
N PHE A 14 11.34 -40.93 -0.03
CA PHE A 14 11.37 -39.87 0.98
C PHE A 14 12.19 -38.66 0.52
N ALA A 15 13.31 -38.86 -0.17
CA ALA A 15 14.12 -37.76 -0.70
C ALA A 15 13.37 -36.94 -1.77
N ARG A 16 12.57 -37.59 -2.64
CA ARG A 16 11.75 -36.88 -3.64
C ARG A 16 10.63 -36.08 -2.99
N GLU A 17 9.92 -36.68 -2.03
CA GLU A 17 8.85 -36.02 -1.27
C GLU A 17 9.39 -34.82 -0.48
N GLU A 18 10.53 -34.99 0.21
CA GLU A 18 11.16 -33.90 0.96
C GLU A 18 11.61 -32.76 0.03
N ALA A 19 12.18 -33.08 -1.14
CA ALA A 19 12.57 -32.09 -2.13
C ALA A 19 11.35 -31.32 -2.68
N GLU A 20 10.22 -31.99 -2.93
CA GLU A 20 8.97 -31.36 -3.36
C GLU A 20 8.38 -30.46 -2.27
N LEU A 21 8.32 -30.95 -1.03
CA LEU A 21 7.85 -30.17 0.12
C LEU A 21 8.70 -28.92 0.34
N LEU A 22 10.03 -29.07 0.30
CA LEU A 22 10.96 -27.95 0.45
C LEU A 22 10.80 -26.94 -0.68
N ARG A 23 10.60 -27.39 -1.92
CA ARG A 23 10.30 -26.52 -3.05
C ARG A 23 9.00 -25.75 -2.82
N ARG A 24 7.92 -26.43 -2.43
CA ARG A 24 6.62 -25.82 -2.14
C ARG A 24 6.70 -24.78 -1.01
N GLN A 25 7.44 -25.08 0.05
CA GLN A 25 7.67 -24.14 1.15
C GLN A 25 8.42 -22.89 0.70
N ARG A 26 9.47 -23.05 -0.12
CA ARG A 26 10.23 -21.92 -0.66
C ARG A 26 9.36 -21.05 -1.58
N GLU A 27 8.62 -21.67 -2.50
CA GLU A 27 7.68 -20.95 -3.38
C GLU A 27 6.64 -20.17 -2.55
N GLY A 28 6.05 -20.80 -1.52
CA GLY A 28 5.14 -20.15 -0.60
C GLY A 28 5.77 -18.97 0.16
N ALA A 29 7.01 -19.13 0.66
CA ALA A 29 7.73 -18.05 1.34
C ALA A 29 8.03 -16.87 0.39
N THR A 30 8.41 -17.15 -0.86
CA THR A 30 8.64 -16.09 -1.85
C THR A 30 7.36 -15.33 -2.18
N ALA A 31 6.24 -16.03 -2.38
CA ALA A 31 4.95 -15.40 -2.63
C ALA A 31 4.50 -14.54 -1.44
N ALA A 32 4.66 -15.04 -0.21
CA ALA A 32 4.33 -14.29 1.00
C ALA A 32 5.18 -13.02 1.15
N SER A 33 6.46 -13.08 0.81
CA SER A 33 7.36 -11.92 0.83
C SER A 33 6.92 -10.84 -0.16
N LEU A 34 6.61 -11.22 -1.40
CA LEU A 34 6.15 -10.28 -2.44
C LEU A 34 4.83 -9.61 -2.05
N GLU A 35 3.91 -10.37 -1.45
CA GLU A 35 2.64 -9.83 -0.95
C GLU A 35 2.85 -8.83 0.19
N ALA A 36 3.75 -9.16 1.13
CA ALA A 36 4.10 -8.26 2.23
C ALA A 36 4.70 -6.94 1.72
N GLU A 37 5.57 -7.01 0.70
CA GLU A 37 6.14 -5.83 0.06
C GLU A 37 5.05 -4.95 -0.58
N ARG A 38 4.17 -5.53 -1.40
CA ARG A 38 3.03 -4.81 -2.00
C ARG A 38 2.15 -4.13 -0.94
N LYS A 39 1.84 -4.85 0.14
CA LYS A 39 1.01 -4.33 1.23
C LYS A 39 1.69 -3.20 2.00
N SER A 40 3.01 -3.20 2.12
CA SER A 40 3.75 -2.13 2.81
C SER A 40 3.68 -0.77 2.09
N HIS A 41 3.51 -0.78 0.77
CA HIS A 41 3.35 0.42 -0.05
C HIS A 41 1.90 0.84 -0.27
N TYR A 42 0.93 0.01 0.12
CA TYR A 42 -0.50 0.31 -0.04
C TYR A 42 -0.92 1.54 0.78
N MET A 43 -1.66 2.46 0.16
CA MET A 43 -2.09 3.73 0.77
C MET A 43 -0.94 4.62 1.29
N LYS A 44 0.26 4.46 0.72
CA LYS A 44 1.41 5.31 1.01
C LYS A 44 1.71 6.22 -0.17
N CYS A 45 1.96 7.48 0.11
CA CYS A 45 2.43 8.40 -0.91
C CYS A 45 3.83 7.97 -1.38
N PRO A 46 4.05 7.72 -2.68
CA PRO A 46 5.36 7.32 -3.20
C PRO A 46 6.38 8.47 -3.19
N LYS A 47 5.95 9.71 -2.94
CA LYS A 47 6.85 10.87 -2.85
C LYS A 47 7.50 11.01 -1.47
N ASP A 48 6.75 10.80 -0.39
CA ASP A 48 7.18 11.09 0.98
C ASP A 48 6.77 10.03 2.02
N GLY A 49 6.10 8.96 1.62
CA GLY A 49 5.72 7.84 2.49
C GLY A 49 4.55 8.12 3.43
N TYR A 50 3.91 9.30 3.35
CA TYR A 50 2.75 9.63 4.20
C TYR A 50 1.53 8.78 3.86
N ASN A 51 0.65 8.58 4.84
CA ASN A 51 -0.64 7.93 4.58
C ASN A 51 -1.48 8.82 3.66
N LEU A 52 -1.96 8.22 2.58
CA LEU A 52 -2.93 8.85 1.70
C LEU A 52 -4.31 8.90 2.39
N VAL A 53 -5.08 9.92 2.04
CA VAL A 53 -6.46 10.12 2.50
C VAL A 53 -7.38 10.04 1.28
N SER A 54 -8.35 9.14 1.33
CA SER A 54 -9.36 9.00 0.28
C SER A 54 -10.45 10.07 0.44
N SER A 55 -10.82 10.70 -0.66
CA SER A 55 -11.92 11.66 -0.75
C SER A 55 -12.77 11.36 -1.98
N GLU A 56 -14.09 11.39 -1.84
CA GLU A 56 -15.02 11.27 -2.96
C GLU A 56 -15.25 12.67 -3.58
N SER A 57 -15.13 12.78 -4.89
CA SER A 57 -15.36 14.01 -5.64
C SER A 57 -16.09 13.67 -6.93
N HIS A 58 -17.32 14.15 -7.06
CA HIS A 58 -18.14 13.98 -8.28
C HIS A 58 -18.28 12.50 -8.70
N GLY A 59 -18.41 11.57 -7.75
CA GLY A 59 -18.55 10.13 -8.03
C GLY A 59 -17.24 9.38 -8.29
N VAL A 60 -16.10 10.06 -8.12
CA VAL A 60 -14.75 9.48 -8.25
C VAL A 60 -14.06 9.52 -6.89
N THR A 61 -13.46 8.39 -6.48
CA THR A 61 -12.59 8.35 -5.30
C THR A 61 -11.19 8.79 -5.69
N ILE A 62 -10.56 9.59 -4.83
CA ILE A 62 -9.22 10.14 -5.07
C ILE A 62 -8.42 10.05 -3.79
N GLU A 63 -7.21 9.51 -3.87
CA GLU A 63 -6.26 9.55 -2.78
C GLU A 63 -5.37 10.80 -2.82
N THR A 64 -5.42 11.59 -1.75
CA THR A 64 -4.58 12.77 -1.61
C THR A 64 -3.60 12.62 -0.45
N CYS A 65 -2.35 13.01 -0.66
CA CYS A 65 -1.35 13.10 0.40
C CYS A 65 -1.52 14.44 1.15
N PRO A 66 -1.83 14.45 2.46
CA PRO A 66 -1.99 15.69 3.22
C PRO A 66 -0.66 16.43 3.47
N HIS A 67 0.48 15.76 3.28
CA HIS A 67 1.80 16.31 3.53
C HIS A 67 2.38 17.03 2.30
N CYS A 68 2.53 16.35 1.16
CA CYS A 68 3.03 16.99 -0.06
C CYS A 68 1.96 17.50 -1.03
N GLY A 69 0.68 17.16 -0.82
CA GLY A 69 -0.42 17.55 -1.72
C GLY A 69 -0.49 16.73 -3.02
N GLY A 70 0.26 15.62 -3.12
CA GLY A 70 0.17 14.72 -4.28
C GLY A 70 -1.19 14.02 -4.36
N MET A 71 -1.70 13.82 -5.57
CA MET A 71 -2.95 13.13 -5.85
C MET A 71 -2.66 11.84 -6.61
N TRP A 72 -3.35 10.77 -6.25
CA TRP A 72 -3.18 9.44 -6.81
C TRP A 72 -4.57 8.91 -7.17
N LEU A 73 -4.66 8.30 -8.35
CA LEU A 73 -5.85 7.64 -8.85
C LEU A 73 -5.42 6.27 -9.37
N ASP A 74 -6.25 5.25 -9.15
CA ASP A 74 -6.06 3.96 -9.79
C ASP A 74 -6.59 3.96 -11.24
N ALA A 75 -6.42 2.83 -11.93
CA ALA A 75 -6.84 2.70 -13.32
C ALA A 75 -8.38 2.82 -13.50
N GLY A 76 -9.17 2.32 -12.55
CA GLY A 76 -10.63 2.36 -12.61
C GLY A 76 -11.19 3.75 -12.27
N GLU A 77 -10.58 4.44 -11.32
CA GLU A 77 -10.92 5.81 -10.97
C GLU A 77 -10.59 6.78 -12.11
N LEU A 78 -9.41 6.64 -12.73
CA LEU A 78 -9.07 7.44 -13.90
C LEU A 78 -10.05 7.18 -15.06
N GLU A 79 -10.44 5.93 -15.28
CA GLU A 79 -11.45 5.59 -16.26
C GLU A 79 -12.80 6.26 -15.94
N ALA A 80 -13.22 6.27 -14.68
CA ALA A 80 -14.43 6.95 -14.22
C ALA A 80 -14.39 8.46 -14.52
N VAL A 81 -13.25 9.12 -14.24
CA VAL A 81 -13.05 10.55 -14.57
C VAL A 81 -13.17 10.82 -16.07
N THR A 82 -12.66 9.90 -16.91
CA THR A 82 -12.64 10.09 -18.37
C THR A 82 -13.95 9.77 -19.07
N LYS A 83 -14.79 8.91 -18.48
CA LYS A 83 -16.09 8.51 -19.04
C LYS A 83 -17.23 9.44 -18.62
N ASP A 84 -16.99 10.31 -17.66
CA ASP A 84 -18.00 11.25 -17.18
C ASP A 84 -18.29 12.31 -18.26
N ASP A 85 -19.57 12.45 -18.62
CA ASP A 85 -20.06 13.37 -19.66
C ASP A 85 -20.09 14.84 -19.21
N HIS A 86 -19.77 15.14 -17.94
CA HIS A 86 -19.77 16.51 -17.48
C HIS A 86 -18.57 17.30 -18.04
N PRO A 87 -18.79 18.53 -18.53
CA PRO A 87 -17.71 19.35 -19.02
C PRO A 87 -16.75 19.69 -17.86
N ASN A 88 -15.45 19.52 -18.10
CA ASN A 88 -14.36 19.85 -17.20
C ASN A 88 -14.33 19.05 -15.88
N VAL A 89 -14.78 17.78 -15.87
CA VAL A 89 -14.72 16.90 -14.68
C VAL A 89 -13.33 16.85 -14.08
N ILE A 90 -12.31 16.63 -14.91
CA ILE A 90 -10.89 16.63 -14.48
C ILE A 90 -10.56 17.91 -13.72
N THR A 91 -10.95 19.07 -14.27
CA THR A 91 -10.67 20.37 -13.64
C THR A 91 -11.39 20.53 -12.30
N ARG A 92 -12.64 20.06 -12.19
CA ARG A 92 -13.43 20.12 -10.94
C ARG A 92 -12.83 19.21 -9.87
N VAL A 93 -12.54 17.96 -10.24
CA VAL A 93 -11.84 16.97 -9.42
C VAL A 93 -10.52 17.52 -8.88
N LEU A 94 -9.67 18.08 -9.74
CA LEU A 94 -8.41 18.70 -9.34
C LEU A 94 -8.64 19.90 -8.40
N THR A 95 -9.66 20.72 -8.67
CA THR A 95 -9.98 21.89 -7.85
C THR A 95 -10.46 21.51 -6.46
N ASP A 96 -11.30 20.48 -6.32
CA ASP A 96 -11.83 20.00 -5.04
C ASP A 96 -10.71 19.42 -4.16
N ALA A 97 -9.85 18.60 -4.77
CA ALA A 97 -8.69 18.04 -4.09
C ALA A 97 -7.70 19.13 -3.63
N LEU A 98 -7.39 20.11 -4.49
CA LEU A 98 -6.51 21.23 -4.13
C LEU A 98 -7.14 22.18 -3.10
N SER A 99 -8.46 22.35 -3.10
CA SER A 99 -9.17 23.16 -2.10
C SER A 99 -9.08 22.55 -0.71
N SER A 100 -9.15 21.22 -0.64
CA SER A 100 -8.90 20.45 0.58
C SER A 100 -7.48 20.69 1.13
N PHE A 101 -6.49 20.87 0.24
CA PHE A 101 -5.12 21.22 0.61
C PHE A 101 -4.97 22.68 1.13
N ARG A 102 -5.74 23.64 0.59
CA ARG A 102 -5.76 25.03 1.10
C ARG A 102 -6.44 25.16 2.47
N GLY A 103 -7.35 24.25 2.80
CA GLY A 103 -8.00 24.18 4.11
C GLY A 103 -7.07 23.77 5.25
N SER A 104 -6.10 22.90 4.98
CA SER A 104 -5.17 22.32 5.98
C SER A 104 -4.18 23.35 6.58
N ARG A 105 -3.83 24.41 5.84
CA ARG A 105 -2.88 25.45 6.29
C ARG A 105 -3.39 26.40 7.40
N ARG A 106 -4.58 26.20 7.97
CA ARG A 106 -5.12 27.05 9.06
C ARG A 106 -4.99 26.46 10.47
N GLY A 107 -4.42 25.26 10.64
CA GLY A 107 -4.45 24.56 11.94
C GLY A 107 -3.11 24.17 12.57
N ALA A 108 -1.97 24.41 11.93
CA ALA A 108 -0.68 23.85 12.37
C ALA A 108 0.37 24.93 12.68
N ASP A 109 0.07 25.86 13.58
CA ASP A 109 1.11 26.71 14.20
C ASP A 109 0.70 27.21 15.59
N LYS A 110 0.57 26.31 16.57
CA LYS A 110 0.70 26.62 18.00
C LYS A 110 1.11 25.34 18.73
N THR A 111 2.40 25.17 19.01
CA THR A 111 2.99 24.69 20.30
C THR A 111 4.48 24.39 20.09
N SER A 112 5.28 25.45 19.96
CA SER A 112 6.73 25.40 20.17
C SER A 112 7.15 26.54 21.10
N ARG A 113 6.57 26.54 22.30
CA ARG A 113 7.13 27.25 23.46
C ARG A 113 7.22 26.27 24.62
N GLY A 114 8.34 25.55 24.67
CA GLY A 114 8.79 24.98 25.94
C GLY A 114 9.09 26.13 26.90
N PRO A 115 8.63 26.08 28.17
CA PRO A 115 9.04 27.07 29.14
C PRO A 115 10.53 26.89 29.45
N GLY A 116 11.25 28.01 29.42
CA GLY A 116 12.64 28.10 29.82
C GLY A 116 12.84 27.67 31.28
N GLY A 117 14.06 27.22 31.57
CA GLY A 117 14.46 26.84 32.92
C GLY A 117 14.69 28.03 33.83
N GLU A 118 14.76 27.75 35.14
CA GLU A 118 15.44 28.56 36.14
C GLU A 118 15.85 27.67 37.33
N ARG A 119 17.15 27.74 37.66
CA ARG A 119 17.85 27.48 38.93
C ARG A 119 17.96 26.05 39.47
#